data_AF-A0A0M9ZD00-F1
#
_entry.id   AF-A0A0M9ZD00-F1
#
_cell.length_a   1.000
_cell.length_b   1.000
_cell.length_c   1.000
_cell.angle_alpha   90.00
_cell.angle_beta   90.00
_cell.angle_gamma   90.00
#
_symmetry.space_group_name_H-M   'P 1'
#
loop_
_entity.id
_entity.type
_entity.pdbx_description
1 polymer ?
#
loop_
_entity_poly.entity_id
_entity_poly.type
_entity_poly.pdbx_seq_one_letter_code
_entity_poly.pdbx_strand_id
1 'polypeptide(L)'
;MRKLAWAARGTAAVAGALLAGALVAPSALAHDDPTPKDTQAQGQADESKRCSVSRDVSSTVVDYSGAGGLFETVFRAATDRQGHAFLNDSRNPGVWINLGLLAGAPQCVSGTAVSVTEEDPGHLYITLLASNGVIRQAVCTTASGTPFTPANLPAACGAGFAPLAYTPVI
;
A
#
# COMPACT_ATOMS: atom_id res chain seq x y z
N MET A 1 41.10 -35.74 22.67
CA MET A 1 42.14 -34.68 22.68
C MET A 1 43.22 -34.99 21.66
N ARG A 2 43.42 -34.10 20.67
CA ARG A 2 44.60 -33.91 19.79
C ARG A 2 44.24 -32.76 18.82
N LYS A 3 44.47 -31.49 19.17
CA LYS A 3 45.65 -30.62 18.95
C LYS A 3 46.10 -30.47 17.47
N LEU A 4 45.59 -29.38 16.86
CA LEU A 4 46.26 -28.28 16.16
C LEU A 4 47.48 -28.56 15.24
N ALA A 5 47.38 -28.08 14.00
CA ALA A 5 48.48 -27.37 13.32
C ALA A 5 47.93 -26.38 12.29
N TRP A 6 48.75 -25.37 11.99
CA TRP A 6 48.43 -24.00 11.58
C TRP A 6 49.16 -23.66 10.26
N ALA A 7 48.91 -22.43 9.76
CA ALA A 7 49.55 -21.70 8.65
C ALA A 7 49.00 -22.00 7.22
N ALA A 8 48.84 -21.02 6.33
CA ALA A 8 49.66 -19.82 6.16
C ALA A 8 48.88 -18.58 5.71
N ARG A 9 49.48 -17.43 6.06
CA ARG A 9 49.16 -16.08 5.60
C ARG A 9 49.51 -15.96 4.11
N GLY A 10 48.62 -15.34 3.34
CA GLY A 10 48.90 -14.87 1.99
C GLY A 10 48.25 -13.51 1.77
N THR A 11 48.95 -12.43 2.12
CA THR A 11 48.57 -11.08 1.73
C THR A 11 49.03 -10.83 0.30
N ALA A 12 48.09 -10.67 -0.63
CA ALA A 12 48.36 -10.08 -1.94
C ALA A 12 47.91 -8.61 -1.89
N ALA A 13 48.88 -7.71 -1.71
CA ALA A 13 48.68 -6.30 -1.96
C ALA A 13 48.71 -6.09 -3.48
N VAL A 14 47.57 -5.68 -4.06
CA VAL A 14 47.52 -5.18 -5.44
C VAL A 14 47.42 -3.66 -5.36
N ALA A 15 48.56 -3.01 -5.60
CA ALA A 15 48.60 -1.60 -5.93
C ALA A 15 48.21 -1.44 -7.40
N GLY A 16 47.17 -0.65 -7.67
CA GLY A 16 46.68 -0.37 -9.02
C GLY A 16 46.25 1.10 -9.13
N ALA A 17 46.92 1.81 -10.03
CA ALA A 17 46.94 3.24 -10.27
C ALA A 17 45.59 4.00 -10.29
N LEU A 18 45.64 5.25 -9.80
CA LEU A 18 44.64 6.29 -10.03
C LEU A 18 44.64 6.67 -11.53
N LEU A 19 43.54 6.40 -12.22
CA LEU A 19 43.22 7.02 -13.50
C LEU A 19 42.14 8.07 -13.27
N ALA A 20 42.54 9.33 -13.39
CA ALA A 20 41.63 10.47 -13.51
C ALA A 20 40.82 10.32 -14.80
N GLY A 21 39.61 9.77 -14.70
CA GLY A 21 38.64 9.68 -15.78
C GLY A 21 37.61 10.79 -15.63
N ALA A 22 37.46 11.59 -16.69
CA ALA A 22 36.48 12.68 -16.77
C ALA A 22 35.05 12.18 -16.45
N LEU A 23 34.35 12.92 -15.59
CA LEU A 23 32.91 12.75 -15.35
C LEU A 23 32.15 13.13 -16.61
N VAL A 24 31.85 12.14 -17.46
CA VAL A 24 30.81 12.26 -18.48
C VAL A 24 29.61 11.48 -17.93
N ALA A 25 28.71 12.20 -17.27
CA ALA A 25 27.45 11.63 -16.81
C ALA A 25 26.62 11.16 -18.01
N PRO A 26 26.16 9.89 -18.06
CA PRO A 26 25.07 9.54 -18.94
C PRO A 26 23.82 10.23 -18.41
N SER A 27 23.23 11.11 -19.22
CA SER A 27 21.85 11.58 -19.07
C SER A 27 20.92 10.37 -19.20
N ALA A 28 20.76 9.63 -18.10
CA ALA A 28 19.72 8.63 -17.99
C ALA A 28 18.38 9.39 -17.96
N LEU A 29 17.52 9.04 -18.91
CA LEU A 29 16.13 9.44 -19.00
C LEU A 29 15.44 9.08 -17.68
N ALA A 30 15.36 10.05 -16.77
CA ALA A 30 14.45 10.02 -15.65
C ALA A 30 13.04 10.24 -16.22
N HIS A 31 12.29 9.17 -16.30
CA HIS A 31 10.85 9.17 -16.55
C HIS A 31 10.19 10.08 -15.50
N ASP A 32 9.34 11.01 -15.97
CA ASP A 32 8.68 12.05 -15.19
C ASP A 32 7.95 11.50 -13.96
N ASP A 33 8.58 11.66 -12.79
CA ASP A 33 7.92 11.58 -11.50
C ASP A 33 7.38 12.99 -11.18
N PRO A 34 6.07 13.21 -11.00
CA PRO A 34 5.56 14.54 -10.71
C PRO A 34 5.94 14.93 -9.27
N THR A 35 7.04 15.65 -9.13
CA THR A 35 7.39 16.32 -7.88
C THR A 35 6.39 17.47 -7.65
N PRO A 36 5.71 17.51 -6.49
CA PRO A 36 4.83 18.63 -6.16
C PRO A 36 5.70 19.85 -5.88
N LYS A 37 5.50 20.91 -6.68
CA LYS A 37 6.16 22.21 -6.49
C LYS A 37 5.75 22.80 -5.14
N ASP A 38 6.73 22.94 -4.25
CA ASP A 38 6.70 23.93 -3.19
C ASP A 38 6.66 25.32 -3.83
N THR A 39 5.54 26.02 -3.73
CA THR A 39 5.38 27.48 -3.57
C THR A 39 3.91 27.84 -3.78
N GLN A 40 3.13 28.00 -2.71
CA GLN A 40 2.18 29.11 -2.60
C GLN A 40 2.05 29.52 -1.13
N ALA A 41 2.46 30.75 -0.85
CA ALA A 41 2.25 31.44 0.40
C ALA A 41 0.78 31.89 0.51
N GLN A 42 0.24 31.77 1.71
CA GLN A 42 -0.75 32.66 2.35
C GLN A 42 -1.95 33.11 1.52
N GLY A 43 -3.11 32.50 1.79
CA GLY A 43 -4.41 33.01 1.40
C GLY A 43 -5.56 32.25 2.06
N GLN A 44 -6.18 32.88 3.06
CA GLN A 44 -7.52 32.62 3.60
C GLN A 44 -7.78 31.33 4.42
N ALA A 45 -7.96 31.56 5.71
CA ALA A 45 -8.64 30.70 6.66
C ALA A 45 -10.09 30.42 6.23
N ASP A 46 -10.39 29.15 5.92
CA ASP A 46 -11.55 28.40 6.43
C ASP A 46 -11.55 26.93 5.95
N GLU A 47 -10.42 26.21 6.14
CA GLU A 47 -10.35 24.76 5.93
C GLU A 47 -10.05 24.05 7.25
N SER A 48 -11.11 23.64 7.92
CA SER A 48 -11.11 22.76 9.07
C SER A 48 -10.16 21.57 8.91
N LYS A 49 -9.08 21.55 9.71
CA LYS A 49 -8.18 20.41 10.01
C LYS A 49 -8.04 19.37 8.89
N ARG A 50 -7.31 19.70 7.82
CA ARG A 50 -6.82 18.70 6.87
C ARG A 50 -6.04 17.61 7.62
N CYS A 51 -6.38 16.34 7.41
CA CYS A 51 -5.64 15.23 8.00
C CYS A 51 -4.18 15.33 7.53
N SER A 52 -3.22 15.26 8.46
CA SER A 52 -1.80 15.14 8.13
C SER A 52 -1.38 13.74 8.53
N VAL A 53 -1.36 12.84 7.55
CA VAL A 53 -1.05 11.42 7.76
C VAL A 53 0.04 10.98 6.79
N SER A 54 0.85 10.02 7.25
CA SER A 54 1.80 9.34 6.38
C SER A 54 1.07 8.54 5.32
N ARG A 55 1.68 8.44 4.13
CA ARG A 55 1.23 7.50 3.11
C ARG A 55 1.48 6.08 3.60
N ASP A 56 0.51 5.24 3.40
CA ASP A 56 0.57 3.81 3.70
C ASP A 56 0.18 3.02 2.45
N VAL A 57 0.69 1.79 2.35
CA VAL A 57 0.33 0.84 1.30
C VAL A 57 0.26 -0.57 1.87
N SER A 58 -0.82 -1.27 1.54
CA SER A 58 -1.02 -2.67 1.90
C SER A 58 -1.39 -3.46 0.65
N SER A 59 -0.95 -4.72 0.58
CA SER A 59 -1.28 -5.61 -0.52
C SER A 59 -1.49 -7.03 -0.04
N THR A 60 -2.40 -7.73 -0.71
CA THR A 60 -2.64 -9.16 -0.53
C THR A 60 -2.83 -9.82 -1.88
N VAL A 61 -2.44 -11.08 -1.99
CA VAL A 61 -2.53 -11.88 -3.21
C VAL A 61 -3.38 -13.10 -2.91
N VAL A 62 -4.29 -13.44 -3.82
CA VAL A 62 -5.02 -14.70 -3.77
C VAL A 62 -4.12 -15.81 -4.30
N ASP A 63 -3.67 -16.71 -3.45
CA ASP A 63 -2.72 -17.78 -3.76
C ASP A 63 -3.34 -19.19 -3.80
N TYR A 64 -4.67 -19.28 -3.80
CA TYR A 64 -5.39 -20.55 -3.81
C TYR A 64 -6.35 -20.67 -5.00
N SER A 65 -6.37 -21.85 -5.61
CA SER A 65 -7.12 -22.15 -6.84
C SER A 65 -8.63 -22.32 -6.63
N GLY A 66 -9.09 -22.48 -5.38
CA GLY A 66 -10.50 -22.57 -5.00
C GLY A 66 -11.25 -21.24 -4.95
N ALA A 67 -10.56 -20.11 -5.16
CA ALA A 67 -11.09 -18.75 -5.02
C ALA A 67 -12.06 -18.31 -6.13
N GLY A 68 -12.86 -19.22 -6.68
CA GLY A 68 -13.82 -18.91 -7.75
C GLY A 68 -13.18 -18.25 -8.98
N GLY A 69 -11.90 -18.53 -9.27
CA GLY A 69 -11.15 -17.94 -10.39
C GLY A 69 -10.39 -16.63 -10.08
N LEU A 70 -10.12 -16.34 -8.80
CA LEU A 70 -9.34 -15.17 -8.37
C LEU A 70 -7.84 -15.44 -8.20
N PHE A 71 -7.34 -16.64 -8.48
CA PHE A 71 -5.92 -16.98 -8.34
C PHE A 71 -5.00 -15.93 -8.99
N GLU A 72 -3.92 -15.56 -8.30
CA GLU A 72 -2.96 -14.50 -8.64
C GLU A 72 -3.54 -13.07 -8.68
N THR A 73 -4.81 -12.87 -8.31
CA THR A 73 -5.35 -11.53 -8.17
C THR A 73 -4.69 -10.83 -6.99
N VAL A 74 -4.19 -9.62 -7.23
CA VAL A 74 -3.57 -8.78 -6.21
C VAL A 74 -4.51 -7.63 -5.89
N PHE A 75 -4.90 -7.52 -4.63
CA PHE A 75 -5.59 -6.36 -4.10
C PHE A 75 -4.60 -5.46 -3.37
N ARG A 76 -4.72 -4.15 -3.57
CA ARG A 76 -3.87 -3.15 -2.91
C ARG A 76 -4.74 -2.06 -2.30
N ALA A 77 -4.41 -1.64 -1.10
CA ALA A 77 -4.93 -0.40 -0.52
C ALA A 77 -3.78 0.59 -0.35
N ALA A 78 -4.07 1.88 -0.51
CA ALA A 78 -3.11 2.94 -0.28
C ALA A 78 -3.78 4.19 0.27
N THR A 79 -3.01 5.03 0.98
CA THR A 79 -3.47 6.36 1.42
C THR A 79 -2.72 7.49 0.74
N ASP A 80 -3.40 8.63 0.58
CA ASP A 80 -2.74 9.89 0.23
C ASP A 80 -2.35 10.71 1.48
N ARG A 81 -1.71 11.86 1.25
CA ARG A 81 -1.29 12.76 2.36
C ARG A 81 -2.47 13.46 3.05
N GLN A 82 -3.66 13.42 2.44
CA GLN A 82 -4.88 14.01 2.98
C GLN A 82 -5.70 12.99 3.78
N GLY A 83 -5.23 11.74 3.86
CA GLY A 83 -5.90 10.66 4.60
C GLY A 83 -7.06 10.01 3.87
N HIS A 84 -7.18 10.23 2.56
CA HIS A 84 -8.06 9.41 1.72
C HIS A 84 -7.43 8.04 1.51
N ALA A 85 -8.26 7.00 1.51
CA ALA A 85 -7.85 5.65 1.21
C ALA A 85 -8.40 5.19 -0.15
N PHE A 86 -7.61 4.41 -0.88
CA PHE A 86 -7.93 3.94 -2.21
C PHE A 86 -7.71 2.43 -2.32
N LEU A 87 -8.54 1.76 -3.10
CA LEU A 87 -8.42 0.34 -3.43
C LEU A 87 -8.06 0.16 -4.90
N ASN A 88 -7.11 -0.73 -5.17
CA ASN A 88 -6.80 -1.24 -6.49
C ASN A 88 -7.02 -2.75 -6.55
N ASP A 89 -7.63 -3.18 -7.64
CA ASP A 89 -7.81 -4.57 -8.04
C ASP A 89 -6.94 -4.80 -9.28
N SER A 90 -6.00 -5.75 -9.24
CA SER A 90 -5.05 -5.96 -10.35
C SER A 90 -5.72 -6.36 -11.66
N ARG A 91 -6.96 -6.85 -11.62
CA ARG A 91 -7.76 -7.18 -12.81
C ARG A 91 -8.32 -5.94 -13.51
N ASN A 92 -8.23 -4.76 -12.88
CA ASN A 92 -8.55 -3.47 -13.46
C ASN A 92 -7.36 -2.50 -13.31
N PRO A 93 -6.29 -2.71 -14.11
CA PRO A 93 -5.03 -2.01 -13.94
C PRO A 93 -5.19 -0.49 -14.13
N GLY A 94 -4.49 0.29 -13.30
CA GLY A 94 -4.52 1.76 -13.33
C GLY A 94 -5.71 2.40 -12.62
N VAL A 95 -6.70 1.62 -12.17
CA VAL A 95 -7.86 2.14 -11.45
C VAL A 95 -7.64 2.08 -9.94
N TRP A 96 -7.66 3.25 -9.30
CA TRP A 96 -7.65 3.42 -7.84
C TRP A 96 -9.00 4.00 -7.40
N ILE A 97 -9.76 3.20 -6.67
CA ILE A 97 -11.13 3.51 -6.26
C ILE A 97 -11.10 4.15 -4.89
N ASN A 98 -11.68 5.34 -4.74
CA ASN A 98 -11.77 6.01 -3.44
C ASN A 98 -12.67 5.19 -2.49
N LEU A 99 -12.11 4.75 -1.37
CA LEU A 99 -12.84 3.99 -0.34
C LEU A 99 -13.80 4.85 0.47
N GLY A 100 -13.70 6.18 0.38
CA GLY A 100 -14.67 7.13 0.89
C GLY A 100 -16.07 7.02 0.25
N LEU A 101 -16.20 6.26 -0.85
CA LEU A 101 -17.49 5.89 -1.43
C LEU A 101 -18.29 4.91 -0.54
N LEU A 102 -17.62 4.22 0.38
CA LEU A 102 -18.25 3.25 1.26
C LEU A 102 -18.78 3.91 2.53
N ALA A 103 -19.98 3.52 2.94
CA ALA A 103 -20.57 3.98 4.19
C ALA A 103 -19.63 3.70 5.37
N GLY A 104 -19.51 4.66 6.30
CA GLY A 104 -18.66 4.52 7.47
C GLY A 104 -17.14 4.63 7.23
N ALA A 105 -16.68 4.91 6.02
CA ALA A 105 -15.26 5.16 5.77
C ALA A 105 -14.76 6.36 6.61
N PRO A 106 -13.64 6.23 7.35
CA PRO A 106 -13.04 7.36 8.05
C PRO A 106 -12.60 8.44 7.07
N GLN A 107 -12.74 9.71 7.46
CA GLN A 107 -12.24 10.85 6.67
C GLN A 107 -10.72 11.00 6.77
N CYS A 108 -10.13 10.61 7.90
CA CYS A 108 -8.69 10.63 8.14
C CYS A 108 -8.17 9.21 8.38
N VAL A 109 -7.68 8.55 7.34
CA VAL A 109 -7.08 7.22 7.43
C VAL A 109 -5.56 7.34 7.58
N SER A 110 -5.00 6.80 8.66
CA SER A 110 -3.55 6.77 8.92
C SER A 110 -2.90 5.41 8.63
N GLY A 111 -3.69 4.39 8.29
CA GLY A 111 -3.18 3.07 7.92
C GLY A 111 -4.24 2.21 7.24
N THR A 112 -3.78 1.28 6.42
CA THR A 112 -4.59 0.37 5.61
C THR A 112 -4.09 -1.06 5.79
N ALA A 113 -5.01 -2.01 5.72
CA ALA A 113 -4.69 -3.42 5.59
C ALA A 113 -5.71 -4.09 4.67
N VAL A 114 -5.24 -4.96 3.79
CA VAL A 114 -6.08 -5.81 2.95
C VAL A 114 -5.73 -7.28 3.19
N SER A 115 -6.74 -8.13 3.26
CA SER A 115 -6.54 -9.58 3.40
C SER A 115 -7.61 -10.36 2.66
N VAL A 116 -7.21 -11.53 2.16
CA VAL A 116 -8.07 -12.58 1.63
C VAL A 116 -7.77 -13.85 2.43
N THR A 117 -8.72 -14.78 2.52
CA THR A 117 -8.53 -16.03 3.27
C THR A 117 -8.99 -17.23 2.44
N GLU A 118 -8.34 -18.38 2.62
CA GLU A 118 -8.76 -19.63 1.98
C GLU A 118 -10.03 -20.20 2.59
N GLU A 119 -10.23 -20.02 3.90
CA GLU A 119 -11.38 -20.56 4.65
C GLU A 119 -12.68 -19.83 4.31
N ASP A 120 -12.60 -18.58 3.88
CA ASP A 120 -13.73 -17.77 3.42
C ASP A 120 -13.44 -17.19 2.02
N PRO A 121 -13.48 -18.05 0.98
CA PRO A 121 -13.12 -17.68 -0.36
C PRO A 121 -14.14 -16.71 -0.96
N GLY A 122 -13.68 -15.80 -1.80
CA GLY A 122 -14.56 -14.81 -2.42
C GLY A 122 -14.81 -13.57 -1.56
N HIS A 123 -14.13 -13.42 -0.42
CA HIS A 123 -14.20 -12.21 0.39
C HIS A 123 -12.86 -11.46 0.46
N LEU A 124 -12.92 -10.15 0.24
CA LEU A 124 -11.83 -9.21 0.51
C LEU A 124 -12.17 -8.44 1.79
N TYR A 125 -11.27 -8.53 2.77
CA TYR A 125 -11.35 -7.78 4.00
C TYR A 125 -10.48 -6.53 3.87
N ILE A 126 -11.10 -5.36 4.00
CA ILE A 126 -10.42 -4.06 3.95
C ILE A 126 -10.51 -3.43 5.33
N THR A 127 -9.37 -3.12 5.91
CA THR A 127 -9.26 -2.57 7.26
C THR A 127 -8.58 -1.20 7.20
N LEU A 128 -9.18 -0.20 7.83
CA LEU A 128 -8.69 1.17 7.89
C LEU A 128 -8.47 1.59 9.34
N LEU A 129 -7.28 2.10 9.64
CA LEU A 129 -6.98 2.76 10.91
C LEU A 129 -7.34 4.25 10.76
N ALA A 130 -8.36 4.69 11.49
CA ALA A 130 -8.69 6.11 11.56
C ALA A 130 -7.71 6.86 12.46
N SER A 131 -7.51 8.15 12.22
CA SER A 131 -6.60 9.00 13.00
C SER A 131 -6.98 9.13 14.49
N ASN A 132 -8.22 8.79 14.86
CA ASN A 132 -8.68 8.71 16.24
C ASN A 132 -8.36 7.35 16.91
N GLY A 133 -7.57 6.49 16.26
CA GLY A 133 -7.17 5.17 16.76
C GLY A 133 -8.20 4.06 16.54
N VAL A 134 -9.40 4.37 16.04
CA VAL A 134 -10.43 3.36 15.78
C VAL A 134 -10.12 2.63 14.47
N ILE A 135 -10.03 1.31 14.53
CA ILE A 135 -9.95 0.47 13.34
C ILE A 135 -11.38 0.18 12.84
N ARG A 136 -11.61 0.34 11.55
CA ARG A 136 -12.85 -0.04 10.88
C ARG A 136 -12.58 -1.05 9.77
N GLN A 137 -13.49 -1.99 9.59
CA GLN A 137 -13.38 -3.03 8.57
C GLN A 137 -14.62 -3.04 7.68
N ALA A 138 -14.41 -3.21 6.38
CA ALA A 138 -15.42 -3.56 5.40
C ALA A 138 -15.09 -4.95 4.84
N VAL A 139 -16.13 -5.73 4.56
CA VAL A 139 -16.01 -7.04 3.92
C VAL A 139 -16.70 -6.94 2.57
N CYS A 140 -15.95 -7.18 1.50
CA CYS A 140 -16.41 -7.02 0.14
C CYS A 140 -16.45 -8.38 -0.57
N THR A 141 -17.56 -8.70 -1.21
CA THR A 141 -17.67 -9.88 -2.08
C THR A 141 -16.84 -9.67 -3.35
N THR A 142 -16.05 -10.65 -3.71
CA THR A 142 -15.21 -10.67 -4.93
C THR A 142 -15.73 -11.74 -5.88
N ALA A 143 -15.63 -11.47 -7.18
CA ALA A 143 -16.04 -12.41 -8.22
C ALA A 143 -15.04 -12.36 -9.39
N SER A 144 -14.56 -13.51 -9.87
CA SER A 144 -13.47 -13.63 -10.86
C SER A 144 -13.66 -12.76 -12.11
N GLY A 145 -14.85 -12.76 -12.71
CA GLY A 145 -15.15 -12.01 -13.94
C GLY A 145 -15.59 -10.55 -13.71
N THR A 146 -15.58 -10.06 -12.47
CA THR A 146 -16.08 -8.72 -12.14
C THR A 146 -15.08 -8.00 -11.26
N PRO A 147 -14.11 -7.29 -11.85
CA PRO A 147 -13.17 -6.50 -11.06
C PRO A 147 -13.89 -5.36 -10.35
N PHE A 148 -13.30 -4.86 -9.27
CA PHE A 148 -13.85 -3.68 -8.62
C PHE A 148 -13.76 -2.44 -9.50
N THR A 149 -14.80 -1.62 -9.42
CA THR A 149 -14.95 -0.31 -10.04
C THR A 149 -15.65 0.63 -9.06
N PRO A 150 -15.57 1.96 -9.26
CA PRO A 150 -16.33 2.90 -8.42
C PRO A 150 -17.84 2.61 -8.39
N ALA A 151 -18.39 2.05 -9.48
CA ALA A 151 -19.82 1.77 -9.62
C ALA A 151 -20.28 0.51 -8.85
N ASN A 152 -19.45 -0.53 -8.79
CA ASN A 152 -19.84 -1.81 -8.18
C ASN A 152 -19.33 -2.00 -6.74
N LEU A 153 -18.31 -1.24 -6.32
CA LEU A 153 -17.69 -1.41 -5.00
C LEU A 153 -18.68 -1.22 -3.85
N PRO A 154 -19.57 -0.20 -3.84
CA PRO A 154 -20.55 -0.04 -2.76
C PRO A 154 -21.47 -1.25 -2.61
N ALA A 155 -21.95 -1.81 -3.72
CA ALA A 155 -22.80 -3.00 -3.70
C ALA A 155 -22.04 -4.23 -3.18
N ALA A 156 -20.78 -4.40 -3.59
CA ALA A 156 -19.96 -5.53 -3.17
C ALA A 156 -19.59 -5.50 -1.68
N CYS A 157 -19.42 -4.31 -1.09
CA CYS A 157 -19.07 -4.15 0.32
C CYS A 157 -20.27 -4.00 1.26
N GLY A 158 -21.50 -4.09 0.73
CA GLY A 158 -22.74 -4.07 1.49
C GLY A 158 -22.86 -2.86 2.42
N ALA A 159 -22.81 -3.09 3.73
CA ALA A 159 -22.94 -2.05 4.75
C ALA A 159 -21.72 -1.10 4.84
N GLY A 160 -20.62 -1.41 4.16
CA GLY A 160 -19.38 -0.63 4.21
C GLY A 160 -18.57 -0.91 5.49
N PHE A 161 -17.95 0.13 6.03
CA PHE A 161 -17.03 0.04 7.17
C PHE A 161 -17.75 0.06 8.51
N ALA A 162 -17.53 -0.97 9.33
CA ALA A 162 -17.95 -1.03 10.72
C ALA A 162 -16.74 -0.94 11.66
N PRO A 163 -16.86 -0.32 12.86
CA PRO A 163 -15.79 -0.36 13.84
C PRO A 163 -15.51 -1.81 14.28
N LEU A 164 -14.24 -2.18 14.36
CA LEU A 164 -13.86 -3.45 14.96
C LEU A 164 -13.97 -3.33 16.48
N ALA A 165 -14.68 -4.28 17.10
CA ALA A 165 -14.81 -4.32 18.55
C ALA A 165 -13.44 -4.51 19.21
N TYR A 166 -13.26 -3.92 20.39
CA TYR A 166 -12.02 -4.04 21.19
C TYR A 166 -10.76 -3.53 20.47
N THR A 167 -10.91 -2.60 19.53
CA THR A 167 -9.76 -1.84 19.05
C THR A 167 -9.01 -1.22 20.23
N PRO A 168 -7.69 -1.48 20.37
CA PRO A 168 -6.90 -0.92 21.45
C PRO A 168 -6.75 0.57 21.21
N VAL A 169 -7.70 1.35 21.71
CA VAL A 169 -7.62 2.81 21.75
C VAL A 169 -7.12 3.19 23.14
N ILE A 170 -5.97 3.89 23.19
CA ILE A 170 -5.44 4.53 24.40
C ILE A 170 -5.89 5.99 24.38
#